data_AF-A0A963A6W7-F1
#
_entry.id   AF-A0A963A6W7-F1
#
_cell.length_a   1.000
_cell.length_b   1.000
_cell.length_c   1.000
_cell.angle_alpha   90.00
_cell.angle_beta   90.00
_cell.angle_gamma   90.00
#
_symmetry.space_group_name_H-M   'P 1'
#
loop_
_entity.id
_entity.type
_entity.pdbx_description
1 polymer ?
#
loop_
_entity_poly.entity_id
_entity_poly.type
_entity_poly.pdbx_seq_one_letter_code
_entity_poly.pdbx_strand_id
1 'polypeptide(L)'
;LVSPDGREDSIASSQDGLMFGSLLAPGESLDYLFDADRQGYLHLARGRLRAGDANLNQGDSLAIQYQTRLELEGIEDAEFLLFDLS
;
A
#
# COMPACT_ATOMS: atom_id res chain seq x y z
N LEU A 1 -20.40 7.13 1.21
CA LEU A 1 -19.26 6.58 1.98
C LEU A 1 -18.70 7.76 2.76
N VAL A 2 -18.81 7.76 4.09
CA VAL A 2 -18.60 8.94 4.94
C VAL A 2 -17.51 8.64 5.96
N SER A 3 -16.57 9.58 6.07
CA SER A 3 -15.53 9.67 7.09
C SER A 3 -15.80 10.89 7.98
N PRO A 4 -15.73 10.75 9.30
CA PRO A 4 -15.28 11.81 10.20
C PRO A 4 -13.93 11.35 10.74
N ASP A 5 -12.79 11.61 10.10
CA ASP A 5 -11.99 12.80 10.49
C ASP A 5 -10.77 13.04 9.56
N GLY A 6 -10.87 12.68 8.27
CA GLY A 6 -10.09 13.34 7.20
C GLY A 6 -8.59 13.54 7.40
N ARG A 7 -7.86 12.55 7.93
CA ARG A 7 -6.39 12.50 7.82
C ARG A 7 -6.01 11.55 6.69
N GLU A 8 -5.69 12.16 5.56
CA GLU A 8 -4.98 11.57 4.40
C GLU A 8 -5.57 10.25 3.91
N ASP A 9 -6.77 10.30 3.32
CA ASP A 9 -7.41 9.22 2.55
C ASP A 9 -7.47 7.81 3.19
N SER A 10 -7.33 7.74 4.50
CA SER A 10 -7.40 6.48 5.26
C SER A 10 -8.81 6.19 5.77
N ILE A 11 -9.24 4.93 5.66
CA ILE A 11 -10.46 4.43 6.33
C ILE A 11 -10.00 3.61 7.53
N ALA A 12 -10.15 4.16 8.73
CA ALA A 12 -9.92 3.42 9.97
C ALA A 12 -11.07 2.42 10.17
N SER A 13 -10.79 1.11 10.05
CA SER A 13 -11.74 0.04 10.37
C SER A 13 -11.30 -0.65 11.67
N SER A 14 -12.26 -0.95 12.55
CA SER A 14 -12.00 -1.29 13.96
C SER A 14 -11.26 -2.63 14.15
N GLN A 15 -9.95 -2.55 14.41
CA GLN A 15 -9.04 -3.41 15.18
C GLN A 15 -7.62 -3.15 14.64
N ASP A 16 -7.00 -2.04 15.07
CA ASP A 16 -5.61 -1.59 14.83
C ASP A 16 -5.00 -1.79 13.43
N GLY A 17 -5.84 -1.80 12.39
CA GLY A 17 -5.42 -1.84 10.99
C GLY A 17 -5.67 -0.50 10.28
N LEU A 18 -4.69 -0.02 9.52
CA LEU A 18 -4.84 1.08 8.59
C LEU A 18 -4.98 0.52 7.17
N MET A 19 -5.80 1.17 6.35
CA MET A 19 -5.96 0.85 4.94
C MET A 19 -5.82 2.12 4.11
N PHE A 20 -4.97 2.05 3.10
CA PHE A 20 -4.68 3.14 2.16
C PHE A 20 -5.00 2.69 0.73
N GLY A 21 -5.60 3.59 -0.06
CA GLY A 21 -5.73 3.43 -1.50
C GLY A 21 -4.92 4.51 -2.22
N SER A 22 -4.17 4.14 -3.24
CA SER A 22 -3.34 5.11 -3.98
C SER A 22 -3.22 4.77 -5.46
N LEU A 23 -2.83 5.79 -6.22
CA LEU A 23 -2.56 5.75 -7.66
C LEU A 23 -1.12 6.23 -7.89
N LEU A 24 -0.33 5.49 -8.65
CA LEU A 24 0.99 5.91 -9.10
C LEU A 24 1.05 5.86 -10.63
N ALA A 25 1.45 6.97 -11.25
CA ALA A 25 1.77 7.01 -12.66
C ALA A 25 3.16 6.37 -12.92
N PRO A 26 3.51 6.06 -14.19
CA PRO A 26 4.83 5.51 -14.52
C PRO A 26 5.98 6.41 -14.03
N GLY A 27 6.88 5.83 -13.23
CA GLY A 27 8.03 6.52 -12.65
C GLY A 27 7.73 7.34 -11.38
N GLU A 28 6.47 7.44 -10.95
CA GLU A 28 6.15 7.98 -9.63
C GLU A 28 6.45 6.96 -8.54
N SER A 29 6.81 7.45 -7.37
CA SER A 29 7.18 6.60 -6.24
C SER A 29 6.53 7.05 -4.93
N LEU A 30 6.25 6.08 -4.07
CA LEU A 30 5.75 6.27 -2.72
C LEU A 30 6.59 5.44 -1.75
N ASP A 31 7.06 6.08 -0.69
CA ASP A 31 7.65 5.39 0.45
C ASP A 31 6.63 5.28 1.57
N TYR A 32 6.39 4.06 2.04
CA TYR A 32 5.57 3.81 3.22
C TYR A 32 6.45 3.28 4.37
N LEU A 33 6.30 3.87 5.55
CA LEU A 33 7.00 3.46 6.77
C LEU A 33 6.03 2.76 7.70
N PHE A 34 6.34 1.52 8.06
CA PHE A 34 5.65 0.77 9.09
C PHE A 34 6.26 1.09 10.45
N ASP A 35 5.41 1.23 11.48
CA ASP A 35 5.90 1.17 12.85
C ASP A 35 6.51 -0.21 13.15
N ALA A 36 7.35 -0.27 14.17
CA ALA A 36 7.96 -1.52 14.61
C ALA A 36 6.89 -2.59 14.91
N ASP A 37 7.19 -3.84 14.57
CA ASP A 37 6.36 -5.04 14.79
C ASP A 37 5.05 -5.12 14.00
N ARG A 38 4.79 -4.17 13.09
CA ARG A 38 3.62 -4.23 12.20
C ARG A 38 3.88 -5.07 10.95
N GLN A 39 2.81 -5.62 10.40
CA GLN A 39 2.80 -6.39 9.17
C GLN A 39 2.04 -5.63 8.08
N GLY A 40 2.45 -5.82 6.84
CA GLY A 40 1.81 -5.19 5.69
C GLY A 40 1.21 -6.20 4.71
N TYR A 41 0.17 -5.79 4.02
CA TYR A 41 -0.32 -6.49 2.83
C TYR A 41 -0.61 -5.48 1.73
N LEU A 42 -0.01 -5.68 0.57
CA LEU A 42 -0.20 -4.85 -0.61
C LEU A 42 -0.96 -5.65 -1.66
N HIS A 43 -2.04 -5.10 -2.20
CA HIS A 43 -2.80 -5.68 -3.30
C HIS A 43 -2.82 -4.71 -4.50
N LEU A 44 -2.40 -5.17 -5.67
CA LEU A 44 -2.44 -4.37 -6.89
C LEU A 44 -3.75 -4.61 -7.62
N ALA A 45 -4.69 -3.66 -7.53
CA ALA A 45 -5.99 -3.76 -8.17
C ALA A 45 -5.91 -3.60 -9.70
N ARG A 46 -4.97 -2.77 -10.20
CA ARG A 46 -4.76 -2.51 -11.63
C ARG A 46 -3.34 -2.06 -11.91
N GLY A 47 -2.85 -2.37 -13.12
CA GLY A 47 -1.57 -1.86 -13.63
C GLY A 47 -0.38 -2.76 -13.31
N ARG A 48 0.80 -2.13 -13.23
CA ARG A 48 2.07 -2.77 -12.86
C ARG A 48 2.83 -1.90 -11.87
N LEU A 49 3.30 -2.51 -10.79
CA LEU A 49 3.93 -1.83 -9.66
C LEU A 49 5.21 -2.58 -9.27
N ARG A 50 6.27 -1.85 -8.96
CA ARG A 50 7.45 -2.38 -8.26
C ARG A 50 7.31 -2.10 -6.77
N ALA A 51 7.47 -3.13 -5.95
CA ALA A 51 7.43 -3.07 -4.49
C ALA A 51 8.74 -3.63 -3.93
N GLY A 52 9.68 -2.76 -3.58
CA GLY A 52 11.07 -3.13 -3.33
C GLY A 52 11.68 -3.86 -4.53
N ASP A 53 12.01 -5.13 -4.34
CA ASP A 53 12.57 -6.02 -5.38
C ASP A 53 11.49 -6.83 -6.13
N ALA A 54 10.23 -6.79 -5.68
CA ALA A 54 9.14 -7.53 -6.30
C ALA A 54 8.44 -6.71 -7.39
N ASN A 55 8.21 -7.31 -8.56
CA ASN A 55 7.34 -6.75 -9.58
C ASN A 55 5.95 -7.41 -9.47
N LEU A 56 4.93 -6.60 -9.30
CA LEU A 56 3.54 -7.01 -9.19
C LEU A 56 2.79 -6.66 -10.47
N ASN A 57 1.98 -7.61 -10.95
CA ASN A 57 0.98 -7.39 -12.01
C ASN A 57 -0.41 -7.29 -11.39
N GLN A 58 -1.36 -6.81 -12.20
CA GLN A 58 -2.76 -6.72 -11.78
C GLN A 58 -3.26 -8.03 -11.13
N GLY A 59 -3.83 -7.90 -9.93
CA GLY A 59 -4.35 -8.99 -9.11
C GLY A 59 -3.32 -9.60 -8.16
N ASP A 60 -2.02 -9.34 -8.37
CA ASP A 60 -0.97 -9.85 -7.48
C ASP A 60 -1.04 -9.16 -6.11
N SER A 61 -0.46 -9.83 -5.12
CA SER A 61 -0.37 -9.30 -3.77
C SER A 61 0.94 -9.69 -3.10
N LEU A 62 1.40 -8.83 -2.19
CA LEU A 62 2.65 -8.99 -1.46
C LEU A 62 2.37 -8.88 0.04
N ALA A 63 2.74 -9.92 0.78
CA ALA A 63 2.81 -9.87 2.23
C ALA A 63 4.17 -9.28 2.65
N ILE A 64 4.14 -8.36 3.60
CA ILE A 64 5.30 -7.61 4.09
C ILE A 64 5.45 -7.95 5.57
N GLN A 65 6.60 -8.50 5.94
CA GLN A 65 6.88 -8.95 7.30
C GLN A 65 8.31 -8.58 7.67
N TYR A 66 8.50 -7.95 8.82
CA TYR A 66 9.84 -7.55 9.29
C TYR A 66 10.52 -6.49 8.41
N GLN A 67 9.76 -5.74 7.60
CA GLN A 67 10.25 -4.56 6.87
C GLN A 67 9.66 -3.30 7.49
N THR A 68 10.50 -2.32 7.80
CA THR A 68 10.07 -1.01 8.30
C THR A 68 9.78 0.00 7.20
N ARG A 69 10.27 -0.25 5.99
CA ARG A 69 10.06 0.60 4.81
C ARG A 69 9.67 -0.25 3.61
N LEU A 70 8.63 0.20 2.91
CA LEU A 70 8.19 -0.32 1.63
C LEU A 70 8.33 0.79 0.59
N GLU A 71 9.19 0.57 -0.39
CA GLU A 71 9.33 1.46 -1.54
C GLU A 71 8.43 0.96 -2.67
N LEU A 72 7.56 1.83 -3.18
CA LEU A 72 6.64 1.54 -4.26
C LEU A 72 6.96 2.44 -5.46
N GLU A 73 6.98 1.87 -6.67
CA GLU A 73 7.16 2.63 -7.91
C GLU A 73 6.18 2.15 -8.98
N GLY A 74 5.46 3.08 -9.61
CA GLY A 74 4.60 2.80 -10.76
C GLY A 74 5.42 2.41 -11.98
N ILE A 75 5.22 1.21 -12.51
CA ILE A 75 5.79 0.79 -13.81
C ILE A 75 4.84 1.18 -14.95
N GLU A 76 3.54 1.00 -14.70
CA GLU A 76 2.41 1.55 -15.46
C GLU A 76 1.52 2.34 -14.49
N ASP A 77 0.40 2.91 -14.98
CA ASP A 77 -0.63 3.44 -14.09
C ASP A 77 -1.11 2.35 -13.13
N ALA A 78 -0.69 2.46 -11.87
CA ALA A 78 -0.89 1.46 -10.84
C ALA A 78 -1.93 1.95 -9.82
N GLU A 79 -2.93 1.12 -9.55
CA GLU A 79 -3.92 1.35 -8.50
C GLU A 79 -3.79 0.22 -7.47
N PHE A 80 -3.49 0.57 -6.22
CA PHE A 80 -3.23 -0.42 -5.19
C PHE A 80 -3.88 -0.07 -3.85
N LEU A 81 -4.02 -1.11 -3.03
CA LEU A 81 -4.45 -1.03 -1.65
C LEU A 81 -3.31 -1.51 -0.76
N LEU A 82 -2.97 -0.74 0.26
CA LEU A 82 -2.03 -1.12 1.30
C LEU A 82 -2.76 -1.27 2.63
N PHE A 83 -2.61 -2.43 3.25
CA PHE A 83 -3.07 -2.73 4.59
C PHE A 83 -1.87 -2.74 5.52
N ASP A 84 -1.94 -2.00 6.59
CA ASP A 84 -0.96 -1.96 7.66
C ASP A 84 -1.62 -2.50 8.93
N LEU A 85 -1.11 -3.60 9.46
CA LEU A 85 -1.76 -4.46 10.46
C LEU A 85 -0.86 -4.62 11.69
N SER A 86 -1.45 -4.55 12.88
CA SER A 86 -0.79 -4.84 14.18
C SER A 86 -0.68 -6.35 14.45
#